data_AF-A0A2A4G6K9-F1
#
_entry.id   AF-A0A2A4G6K9-F1
#
_cell.length_a   1.000
_cell.length_b   1.000
_cell.length_c   1.000
_cell.angle_alpha   90.00
_cell.angle_beta   90.00
_cell.angle_gamma   90.00
#
_symmetry.space_group_name_H-M   'P 1'
#
loop_
_entity.id
_entity.type
_entity.pdbx_description
1 polymer ?
#
loop_
_entity_poly.entity_id
_entity_poly.type
_entity_poly.pdbx_seq_one_letter_code
_entity_poly.pdbx_strand_id
1 'polypeptide(L)'
;MKKILISITLIVLASWVTAQETKHQTQELESILFGNYLAYLTQQDDSGNYEGGIDNLVYKLLDKQDYRVQPGEHKEVIMLFRADADKPEEFKNDEKMYLPDHPAFPITYIQKVYEGNEKMQKDIGYAPRINSYDDHKRLVFLDGRIFILQDWVDKDNYTLVAVMEHQAKKVGGLKKMKMVMKSPKKMKTMQPHTQLQNYLDKAYKKQQEIYPKWLAEGNNGSLEENTENIRKLIIDVINKQRTDWMNSEEYKRIKERNRHAEQNRSESTVTINNSSGKDVYIYVEGSKNSSRISTNGRASFSCKSNLYYSYDANGSANSATLIVSANQNCGEQIQID
;
A
#
# COMPACT_ATOMS: atom_id res chain seq x y z
N MET A 1 51.97 18.31 56.32
CA MET A 1 51.89 17.71 54.97
C MET A 1 50.96 16.50 55.01
N LYS A 2 49.66 16.64 54.67
CA LYS A 2 48.70 15.53 54.43
C LYS A 2 47.30 16.08 54.18
N LYS A 3 47.08 16.79 53.07
CA LYS A 3 45.78 17.02 52.42
C LYS A 3 46.10 17.31 50.94
N ILE A 4 45.21 16.93 50.02
CA ILE A 4 45.36 16.93 48.55
C ILE A 4 45.82 15.57 48.00
N LEU A 5 44.98 14.54 48.12
CA LEU A 5 45.00 13.41 47.17
C LEU A 5 43.65 12.67 47.10
N ILE A 6 42.52 13.38 47.29
CA ILE A 6 41.17 12.83 47.13
C ILE A 6 40.35 13.88 46.39
N SER A 7 40.56 14.01 45.07
CA SER A 7 39.67 14.78 44.18
C SER A 7 39.83 14.47 42.69
N ILE A 8 40.78 13.61 42.28
CA ILE A 8 40.99 13.30 40.86
C ILE A 8 40.38 11.93 40.48
N THR A 9 40.01 11.09 41.45
CA THR A 9 39.42 9.76 41.18
C THR A 9 37.91 9.79 40.87
N LEU A 10 37.19 10.89 41.13
CA LEU A 10 35.75 11.00 40.85
C LEU A 10 35.42 11.59 39.47
N ILE A 11 36.38 12.18 38.76
CA ILE A 11 36.14 12.79 37.44
C ILE A 11 36.39 11.79 36.28
N VAL A 12 37.09 10.68 36.53
CA VAL A 12 37.37 9.66 35.50
C VAL A 12 36.30 8.57 35.41
N LEU A 13 35.41 8.45 36.41
CA LEU A 13 34.25 7.55 36.35
C LEU A 13 33.01 8.18 35.67
N ALA A 14 32.99 9.50 35.48
CA ALA A 14 31.89 10.21 34.80
C ALA A 14 32.04 10.24 33.27
N SER A 15 33.22 9.93 32.73
CA SER A 15 33.51 9.92 31.30
C SER A 15 33.34 8.54 30.63
N TRP A 16 32.87 7.53 31.39
CA TRP A 16 32.52 6.19 30.89
C TRP A 16 31.00 5.98 30.73
N VAL A 17 30.20 7.06 30.76
CA VAL A 17 28.92 7.06 30.03
C VAL A 17 29.27 7.31 28.57
N THR A 18 29.90 6.32 27.92
CA THR A 18 29.77 6.24 26.47
C THR A 18 28.27 6.14 26.24
N ALA A 19 27.69 7.15 25.60
CA ALA A 19 26.31 7.10 25.18
C ALA A 19 26.17 5.81 24.38
N GLN A 20 25.54 4.80 24.98
CA GLN A 20 25.44 3.48 24.40
C GLN A 20 24.83 3.68 23.00
N GLU A 21 25.56 3.25 21.97
CA GLU A 21 25.17 3.51 20.60
C GLU A 21 23.74 3.01 20.40
N THR A 22 22.88 3.86 19.83
CA THR A 22 21.48 3.48 19.61
C THR A 22 21.45 2.35 18.61
N LYS A 23 20.95 1.20 19.05
CA LYS A 23 20.85 -0.01 18.24
C LYS A 23 19.67 0.09 17.29
N HIS A 24 19.83 -0.49 16.10
CA HIS A 24 18.67 -0.70 15.21
C HIS A 24 17.83 -1.88 15.70
N GLN A 25 16.59 -1.95 15.24
CA GLN A 25 15.61 -2.92 15.74
C GLN A 25 16.02 -4.39 15.56
N THR A 26 16.76 -4.73 14.50
CA THR A 26 17.29 -6.10 14.33
C THR A 26 18.33 -6.48 15.38
N GLN A 27 19.12 -5.53 15.89
CA GLN A 27 20.02 -5.76 17.03
C GLN A 27 19.23 -5.86 18.34
N GLU A 28 18.22 -5.01 18.53
CA GLU A 28 17.35 -5.09 19.72
C GLU A 28 16.58 -6.41 19.79
N LEU A 29 16.18 -6.95 18.63
CA LEU A 29 15.53 -8.25 18.49
C LEU A 29 16.36 -9.39 19.12
N GLU A 30 17.69 -9.28 19.17
CA GLU A 30 18.55 -10.32 19.76
C GLU A 30 18.39 -10.44 21.28
N SER A 31 17.88 -9.39 21.93
CA SER A 31 17.54 -9.40 23.36
C SER A 31 16.19 -10.05 23.68
N ILE A 32 15.38 -10.32 22.66
CA ILE A 32 14.01 -10.81 22.79
C ILE A 32 14.02 -12.32 22.96
N LEU A 33 13.41 -12.80 24.04
CA LEU A 33 13.36 -14.22 24.37
C LEU A 33 12.20 -14.94 23.66
N PHE A 34 12.46 -16.15 23.17
CA PHE A 34 11.38 -17.02 22.70
C PHE A 34 10.48 -17.46 23.87
N GLY A 35 9.17 -17.46 23.66
CA GLY A 35 8.20 -17.97 24.65
C GLY A 35 7.02 -17.04 24.87
N ASN A 36 6.31 -17.21 25.98
CA ASN A 36 5.07 -16.46 26.22
C ASN A 36 5.38 -15.01 26.58
N TYR A 37 4.48 -14.11 26.21
CA TYR A 37 4.53 -12.71 26.61
C TYR A 37 3.22 -12.30 27.29
N LEU A 38 3.32 -11.27 28.12
CA LEU A 38 2.17 -10.64 28.77
C LEU A 38 2.12 -9.19 28.34
N ALA A 39 1.01 -8.76 27.75
CA ALA A 39 0.83 -7.38 27.30
C ALA A 39 0.22 -6.54 28.43
N TYR A 40 0.96 -5.54 28.88
CA TYR A 40 0.45 -4.50 29.77
C TYR A 40 -0.09 -3.35 28.92
N LEU A 41 -1.38 -3.05 29.08
CA LEU A 41 -2.01 -1.95 28.34
C LEU A 41 -1.47 -0.61 28.85
N THR A 42 -1.28 0.32 27.92
CA THR A 42 -0.65 1.62 28.16
C THR A 42 -1.62 2.79 28.07
N GLN A 43 -2.92 2.55 27.96
CA GLN A 43 -3.95 3.59 27.96
C GLN A 43 -3.83 4.48 29.21
N GLN A 44 -3.85 5.79 28.98
CA GLN A 44 -3.83 6.83 30.01
C GLN A 44 -5.14 7.62 29.94
N ASP A 45 -5.64 8.05 31.11
CA ASP A 45 -6.72 9.01 31.21
C ASP A 45 -6.25 10.42 30.77
N ASP A 46 -7.17 11.38 30.69
CA ASP A 46 -6.87 12.79 30.36
C ASP A 46 -5.86 13.45 31.32
N SER A 47 -5.65 12.87 32.49
CA SER A 47 -4.67 13.32 33.50
C SER A 47 -3.32 12.60 33.40
N GLY A 48 -3.13 11.73 32.41
CA GLY A 48 -1.90 10.95 32.18
C GLY A 48 -1.73 9.74 33.11
N ASN A 49 -2.75 9.36 33.88
CA ASN A 49 -2.70 8.17 34.73
C ASN A 49 -3.06 6.92 33.92
N TYR A 50 -2.29 5.86 34.10
CA TYR A 50 -2.57 4.57 33.45
C TYR A 50 -3.84 3.93 34.02
N GLU A 51 -4.76 3.54 33.16
CA GLU A 51 -6.02 2.89 33.55
C GLU A 51 -5.83 1.41 33.91
N GLY A 52 -4.73 0.82 33.43
CA GLY A 52 -4.38 -0.58 33.67
C GLY A 52 -5.10 -1.56 32.76
N GLY A 53 -4.80 -2.85 32.94
CA GLY A 53 -5.21 -3.90 32.02
C GLY A 53 -4.05 -4.76 31.58
N ILE A 54 -4.36 -6.03 31.32
CA ILE A 54 -3.42 -7.00 30.78
C ILE A 54 -4.14 -7.84 29.75
N ASP A 55 -3.54 -7.95 28.57
CA ASP A 55 -3.96 -8.90 27.56
C ASP A 55 -3.02 -10.12 27.53
N ASN A 56 -3.60 -11.30 27.33
CA ASN A 56 -2.85 -12.54 27.17
C ASN A 56 -2.54 -12.69 25.69
N LEU A 57 -1.29 -12.46 25.33
CA LEU A 57 -0.87 -12.65 23.96
C LEU A 57 0.23 -13.71 23.96
N VAL A 58 -0.13 -14.90 23.48
CA VAL A 58 0.80 -16.02 23.32
C VAL A 58 1.62 -15.75 22.06
N TYR A 59 2.59 -14.86 22.21
CA TYR A 59 3.48 -14.48 21.14
C TYR A 59 4.63 -15.46 21.01
N LYS A 60 4.57 -16.34 20.03
CA LYS A 60 5.72 -17.17 19.68
C LYS A 60 6.47 -16.49 18.54
N LEU A 61 7.72 -16.13 18.79
CA LEU A 61 8.69 -15.91 17.71
C LEU A 61 9.03 -17.29 17.14
N LEU A 62 8.77 -17.51 15.86
CA LEU A 62 9.14 -18.75 15.17
C LEU A 62 10.61 -18.67 14.70
N ASP A 63 11.23 -19.84 14.55
CA ASP A 63 12.68 -20.09 14.50
C ASP A 63 13.45 -19.30 13.42
N LYS A 64 14.77 -19.12 13.63
CA LYS A 64 15.69 -18.31 12.82
C LYS A 64 16.01 -18.88 11.43
N GLN A 65 15.50 -20.06 11.06
CA GLN A 65 15.98 -20.82 9.89
C GLN A 65 15.14 -20.66 8.61
N ASP A 66 13.93 -20.11 8.69
CA ASP A 66 13.03 -20.04 7.52
C ASP A 66 12.87 -18.64 6.90
N TYR A 67 13.63 -17.67 7.42
CA TYR A 67 13.29 -16.27 7.23
C TYR A 67 14.30 -15.49 6.41
N ARG A 68 13.79 -14.80 5.39
CA ARG A 68 14.56 -14.13 4.34
C ARG A 68 15.26 -12.92 4.91
N VAL A 69 16.56 -12.85 4.67
CA VAL A 69 17.34 -11.63 4.83
C VAL A 69 16.73 -10.58 3.91
N GLN A 70 16.12 -9.55 4.50
CA GLN A 70 15.66 -8.39 3.75
C GLN A 70 16.89 -7.67 3.15
N PRO A 71 16.72 -6.76 2.18
CA PRO A 71 17.83 -6.12 1.47
C PRO A 71 18.79 -5.19 2.28
N GLY A 72 18.99 -5.47 3.57
CA GLY A 72 19.98 -4.86 4.45
C GLY A 72 20.31 -5.76 5.65
N GLU A 73 20.35 -7.09 5.46
CA GLU A 73 20.72 -8.07 6.51
C GLU A 73 19.74 -8.14 7.70
N HIS A 74 18.59 -7.47 7.58
CA HIS A 74 17.58 -7.44 8.61
C HIS A 74 16.65 -8.64 8.53
N LYS A 75 16.20 -9.08 9.71
CA LYS A 75 15.41 -10.31 9.88
C LYS A 75 13.94 -9.96 9.80
N GLU A 76 13.12 -10.86 9.26
CA GLU A 76 11.68 -10.79 9.47
C GLU A 76 11.30 -11.41 10.82
N VAL A 77 10.13 -11.03 11.32
CA VAL A 77 9.60 -11.49 12.59
C VAL A 77 8.20 -12.03 12.38
N ILE A 78 7.99 -13.31 12.69
CA ILE A 78 6.63 -13.88 12.75
C ILE A 78 6.19 -13.96 14.20
N MET A 79 5.00 -13.44 14.45
CA MET A 79 4.35 -13.44 15.75
C MET A 79 3.02 -14.16 15.66
N LEU A 80 2.79 -15.10 16.57
CA LEU A 80 1.47 -15.67 16.80
C LEU A 80 0.63 -14.72 17.66
N PHE A 81 -0.50 -14.25 17.14
CA PHE A 81 -1.52 -13.56 17.92
C PHE A 81 -2.62 -14.55 18.28
N ARG A 82 -3.00 -14.56 19.56
CA ARG A 82 -4.21 -15.22 20.08
C ARG A 82 -4.36 -16.73 19.73
N ALA A 83 -3.81 -17.58 20.59
CA ALA A 83 -4.28 -18.96 20.73
C ALA A 83 -5.60 -18.97 21.50
N ASP A 84 -6.71 -18.79 20.80
CA ASP A 84 -8.06 -18.97 21.37
C ASP A 84 -8.29 -20.48 21.53
N ALA A 85 -8.33 -20.98 22.77
CA ALA A 85 -8.42 -22.41 23.05
C ALA A 85 -9.72 -23.03 22.50
N ASP A 86 -10.75 -22.19 22.31
CA ASP A 86 -12.10 -22.58 21.89
C ASP A 86 -12.32 -22.47 20.37
N LYS A 87 -11.33 -21.99 19.60
CA LYS A 87 -11.41 -21.95 18.13
C LYS A 87 -10.99 -23.29 17.50
N PRO A 88 -11.57 -23.68 16.35
CA PRO A 88 -11.10 -24.82 15.56
C PRO A 88 -9.61 -24.69 15.25
N GLU A 89 -8.89 -25.81 15.13
CA GLU A 89 -7.42 -25.87 15.05
C GLU A 89 -6.81 -25.04 13.91
N GLU A 90 -7.55 -24.91 12.81
CA GLU A 90 -7.24 -24.06 11.64
C GLU A 90 -7.30 -22.54 11.92
N PHE A 91 -7.91 -22.11 13.03
CA PHE A 91 -8.01 -20.71 13.47
C PHE A 91 -7.29 -20.42 14.79
N LYS A 92 -6.53 -21.38 15.33
CA LYS A 92 -5.82 -21.24 16.61
C LYS A 92 -4.56 -20.37 16.53
N ASN A 93 -4.07 -20.06 15.34
CA ASN A 93 -2.80 -19.35 15.14
C ASN A 93 -3.02 -18.21 14.14
N ASP A 94 -3.25 -16.98 14.62
CA ASP A 94 -3.18 -15.80 13.75
C ASP A 94 -1.72 -15.39 13.60
N GLU A 95 -1.02 -16.02 12.66
CA GLU A 95 0.36 -15.70 12.32
C GLU A 95 0.42 -14.36 11.60
N LYS A 96 1.10 -13.41 12.21
CA LYS A 96 1.38 -12.11 11.62
C LYS A 96 2.87 -11.96 11.36
N MET A 97 3.22 -11.61 10.13
CA MET A 97 4.58 -11.30 9.73
C MET A 97 4.84 -9.80 9.85
N TYR A 98 6.01 -9.47 10.40
CA TYR A 98 6.52 -8.11 10.51
C TYR A 98 7.87 -7.98 9.82
N LEU A 99 8.01 -6.94 9.02
CA LEU A 99 9.23 -6.61 8.30
C LEU A 99 9.83 -5.29 8.83
N PRO A 100 11.17 -5.15 8.79
CA PRO A 100 11.83 -3.89 9.12
C PRO A 100 11.26 -2.73 8.31
N ASP A 101 11.10 -1.57 8.93
CA ASP A 101 10.54 -0.39 8.27
C ASP A 101 11.52 0.33 7.33
N HIS A 102 12.82 0.09 7.51
CA HIS A 102 13.87 0.74 6.75
C HIS A 102 15.03 -0.23 6.48
N PRO A 103 15.60 -0.24 5.26
CA PRO A 103 16.61 -1.22 4.85
C PRO A 103 18.00 -0.98 5.46
N ALA A 104 18.37 0.26 5.80
CA ALA A 104 19.71 0.55 6.33
C ALA A 104 19.79 0.60 7.87
N PHE A 105 18.69 1.00 8.51
CA PHE A 105 18.63 1.23 9.96
C PHE A 105 17.16 1.23 10.41
N PRO A 106 16.58 0.06 10.70
CA PRO A 106 15.18 -0.05 11.06
C PRO A 106 14.96 0.47 12.48
N ILE A 107 13.94 1.31 12.61
CA ILE A 107 13.52 1.91 13.88
C ILE A 107 12.23 1.28 14.41
N THR A 108 11.46 0.64 13.52
CA THR A 108 10.29 -0.15 13.86
C THR A 108 10.15 -1.37 12.94
N TYR A 109 9.22 -2.25 13.26
CA TYR A 109 8.80 -3.39 12.43
C TYR A 109 7.34 -3.20 12.04
N ILE A 110 7.02 -3.32 10.74
CA ILE A 110 5.68 -3.08 10.17
C ILE A 110 5.05 -4.42 9.80
N GLN A 111 3.77 -4.59 10.13
CA GLN A 111 3.02 -5.76 9.70
C GLN A 111 2.89 -5.79 8.17
N LYS A 112 3.33 -6.88 7.55
CA LYS A 112 3.27 -7.07 6.10
C LYS A 112 2.82 -8.50 5.77
N VAL A 113 2.36 -8.69 4.55
CA VAL A 113 2.09 -10.01 3.96
C VAL A 113 2.80 -10.09 2.62
N TYR A 114 3.25 -11.28 2.22
CA TYR A 114 3.75 -11.46 0.87
C TYR A 114 2.58 -11.56 -0.12
N GLU A 115 2.72 -10.92 -1.27
CA GLU A 115 1.75 -11.07 -2.34
C GLU A 115 1.84 -12.45 -2.99
N GLY A 116 0.67 -12.97 -3.40
CA GLY A 116 0.58 -14.26 -4.09
C GLY A 116 0.63 -15.47 -3.17
N ASN A 117 0.37 -16.64 -3.77
CA ASN A 117 0.53 -17.92 -3.11
C ASN A 117 2.00 -18.40 -3.13
N GLU A 118 2.33 -19.46 -2.40
CA GLU A 118 3.70 -19.97 -2.28
C GLU A 118 4.33 -20.33 -3.64
N LYS A 119 3.55 -20.89 -4.57
CA LYS A 119 4.03 -21.20 -5.92
C LYS A 119 4.45 -19.93 -6.66
N MET A 120 3.58 -18.92 -6.60
CA MET A 120 3.81 -17.61 -7.17
C MET A 120 5.07 -17.00 -6.54
N GLN A 121 5.21 -16.99 -5.22
CA GLN A 121 6.40 -16.48 -4.52
C GLN A 121 7.70 -17.23 -4.86
N LYS A 122 7.65 -18.56 -5.05
CA LYS A 122 8.80 -19.37 -5.49
C LYS A 122 9.25 -19.03 -6.91
N ASP A 123 8.29 -18.83 -7.82
CA ASP A 123 8.56 -18.53 -9.22
C ASP A 123 8.99 -17.06 -9.42
N ILE A 124 8.51 -16.15 -8.57
CA ILE A 124 8.56 -14.72 -8.86
C ILE A 124 9.30 -13.86 -7.82
N GLY A 125 9.66 -14.43 -6.68
CA GLY A 125 10.19 -13.67 -5.56
C GLY A 125 9.10 -13.14 -4.64
N TYR A 126 9.54 -12.46 -3.58
CA TYR A 126 8.70 -12.17 -2.43
C TYR A 126 8.46 -10.66 -2.42
N ALA A 127 7.25 -10.27 -2.84
CA ALA A 127 6.83 -8.88 -2.86
C ALA A 127 6.04 -8.57 -1.58
N PRO A 128 6.63 -7.89 -0.58
CA PRO A 128 5.92 -7.55 0.64
C PRO A 128 4.92 -6.43 0.38
N ARG A 129 3.66 -6.64 0.75
CA ARG A 129 2.61 -5.62 0.74
C ARG A 129 2.25 -5.23 2.17
N ILE A 130 2.00 -3.94 2.36
CA ILE A 130 1.30 -3.49 3.57
C ILE A 130 -0.12 -4.04 3.49
N ASN A 131 -0.52 -4.79 4.52
CA ASN A 131 -1.90 -5.24 4.63
C ASN A 131 -2.80 -4.00 4.73
N SER A 132 -3.64 -3.75 3.73
CA SER A 132 -4.52 -2.57 3.68
C SER A 132 -5.55 -2.54 4.81
N TYR A 133 -5.71 -3.65 5.53
CA TYR A 133 -6.59 -3.80 6.69
C TYR A 133 -5.85 -3.71 8.04
N ASP A 134 -4.53 -3.48 8.05
CA ASP A 134 -3.79 -3.27 9.30
C ASP A 134 -3.70 -1.79 9.66
N ASP A 135 -4.12 -1.49 10.89
CA ASP A 135 -4.19 -0.17 11.54
C ASP A 135 -2.81 0.49 11.77
N HIS A 136 -1.93 0.48 10.77
CA HIS A 136 -0.56 0.96 10.86
C HIS A 136 0.20 0.36 12.05
N LYS A 137 -0.08 -0.91 12.36
CA LYS A 137 0.50 -1.63 13.51
C LYS A 137 1.99 -1.80 13.33
N ARG A 138 2.73 -1.40 14.37
CA ARG A 138 4.19 -1.52 14.42
C ARG A 138 4.65 -2.14 15.72
N LEU A 139 5.82 -2.78 15.66
CA LEU A 139 6.53 -3.29 16.82
C LEU A 139 7.83 -2.53 17.02
N VAL A 140 8.17 -2.32 18.29
CA VAL A 140 9.48 -1.83 18.70
C VAL A 140 10.04 -2.75 19.80
N PHE A 141 11.16 -3.39 19.51
CA PHE A 141 11.98 -4.15 20.44
C PHE A 141 12.88 -3.19 21.20
N LEU A 142 12.84 -3.27 22.53
CA LEU A 142 13.66 -2.43 23.39
C LEU A 142 13.84 -3.10 24.76
N ASP A 143 15.09 -3.28 25.18
CA ASP A 143 15.46 -3.82 26.50
C ASP A 143 14.74 -5.14 26.85
N GLY A 144 14.66 -6.07 25.89
CA GLY A 144 13.99 -7.37 26.08
C GLY A 144 12.45 -7.29 26.08
N ARG A 145 11.85 -6.12 25.81
CA ARG A 145 10.41 -5.90 25.72
C ARG A 145 9.97 -5.62 24.29
N ILE A 146 8.67 -5.79 24.03
CA ILE A 146 8.05 -5.49 22.73
C ILE A 146 6.97 -4.44 22.96
N PHE A 147 7.12 -3.27 22.33
CA PHE A 147 6.16 -2.18 22.34
C PHE A 147 5.27 -2.30 21.10
N ILE A 148 3.96 -2.23 21.28
CA ILE A 148 2.98 -2.32 20.19
C ILE A 148 2.43 -0.93 19.92
N LEU A 149 2.61 -0.47 18.69
CA LEU A 149 2.12 0.82 18.22
C LEU A 149 0.97 0.64 17.25
N GLN A 150 0.04 1.57 17.25
CA GLN A 150 -1.07 1.71 16.28
C GLN A 150 -1.13 3.15 15.77
N ASP A 151 -1.87 3.34 14.67
CA ASP A 151 -2.12 4.66 14.08
C ASP A 151 -0.83 5.44 13.80
N TRP A 152 0.24 4.72 13.46
CA TRP A 152 1.54 5.33 13.22
C TRP A 152 1.51 6.22 11.99
N VAL A 153 1.80 7.51 12.19
CA VAL A 153 2.10 8.47 11.13
C VAL A 153 3.61 8.70 11.09
N ASP A 154 4.20 9.04 12.24
CA ASP A 154 5.64 9.29 12.41
C ASP A 154 6.06 9.07 13.87
N LYS A 155 7.32 9.40 14.20
CA LYS A 155 7.89 9.20 15.55
C LYS A 155 7.26 10.07 16.64
N ASP A 156 6.46 11.06 16.28
CA ASP A 156 5.82 12.00 17.20
C ASP A 156 4.29 11.81 17.22
N ASN A 157 3.76 11.06 16.24
CA ASN A 157 2.33 10.84 16.03
C ASN A 157 2.03 9.33 15.92
N TYR A 158 1.75 8.71 17.06
CA TYR A 158 1.39 7.29 17.19
C TYR A 158 0.63 7.02 18.49
N THR A 159 -0.05 5.88 18.55
CA THR A 159 -0.67 5.36 19.78
C THR A 159 0.16 4.19 20.32
N LEU A 160 0.70 4.31 21.53
CA LEU A 160 1.28 3.16 22.24
C LEU A 160 0.16 2.37 22.91
N VAL A 161 -0.06 1.14 22.45
CA VAL A 161 -1.19 0.29 22.86
C VAL A 161 -0.82 -0.60 24.04
N ALA A 162 0.36 -1.20 23.97
CA ALA A 162 0.83 -2.11 25.00
C ALA A 162 2.36 -2.22 25.04
N VAL A 163 2.86 -2.62 26.20
CA VAL A 163 4.22 -3.14 26.37
C VAL A 163 4.15 -4.59 26.80
N MET A 164 4.87 -5.43 26.07
CA MET A 164 4.91 -6.86 26.30
C MET A 164 6.18 -7.26 27.04
N GLU A 165 6.02 -8.09 28.06
CA GLU A 165 7.14 -8.67 28.79
C GLU A 165 7.09 -10.20 28.76
N HIS A 166 8.27 -10.79 28.54
CA HIS A 166 8.43 -12.24 28.51
C HIS A 166 7.99 -12.88 29.84
N GLN A 167 7.36 -14.03 29.73
CA GLN A 167 6.97 -14.88 30.84
C GLN A 167 7.54 -16.29 30.60
N ALA A 168 8.43 -16.72 31.49
CA ALA A 168 9.01 -18.07 31.45
C ALA A 168 7.96 -19.18 31.46
N LYS A 169 6.77 -18.94 32.03
CA LYS A 169 5.63 -19.87 32.05
C LYS A 169 4.33 -19.12 31.85
N LYS A 170 3.32 -19.81 31.31
CA LYS A 170 1.95 -19.29 31.18
C LYS A 170 1.44 -18.81 32.55
N VAL A 171 0.94 -17.58 32.61
CA VAL A 171 0.42 -16.97 33.83
C VAL A 171 -0.99 -17.54 34.12
N GLY A 172 -1.15 -18.21 35.26
CA GLY A 172 -2.46 -18.71 35.71
C GLY A 172 -3.43 -17.59 36.14
N GLY A 173 -4.73 -17.89 36.17
CA GLY A 173 -5.81 -16.90 36.36
C GLY A 173 -5.65 -16.01 37.60
N LEU A 174 -5.38 -16.59 38.78
CA LEU A 174 -5.20 -15.82 40.02
C LEU A 174 -3.99 -14.88 39.96
N LYS A 175 -2.88 -15.33 39.35
CA LYS A 175 -1.68 -14.52 39.16
C LYS A 175 -1.94 -13.39 38.15
N LYS A 176 -2.68 -13.67 37.08
CA LYS A 176 -3.10 -12.68 36.08
C LYS A 176 -3.93 -11.58 36.73
N MET A 177 -4.93 -11.92 37.54
CA MET A 177 -5.77 -10.93 38.24
C MET A 177 -4.96 -10.03 39.17
N LYS A 178 -4.00 -10.59 39.92
CA LYS A 178 -3.07 -9.80 40.74
C LYS A 178 -2.18 -8.88 39.90
N MET A 179 -1.78 -9.30 38.71
CA MET A 179 -0.98 -8.47 37.81
C MET A 179 -1.81 -7.34 37.20
N VAL A 180 -3.07 -7.59 36.81
CA VAL A 180 -4.00 -6.56 36.30
C VAL A 180 -4.16 -5.44 37.30
N MET A 181 -4.46 -5.75 38.57
CA MET A 181 -4.59 -4.74 39.62
C MET A 181 -3.31 -3.92 39.86
N LYS A 182 -2.14 -4.48 39.54
CA LYS A 182 -0.84 -3.82 39.71
C LYS A 182 -0.35 -3.14 38.43
N SER A 183 -1.03 -3.31 37.30
CA SER A 183 -0.53 -2.81 36.02
C SER A 183 -0.47 -1.28 35.95
N PRO A 184 -1.43 -0.49 36.50
CA PRO A 184 -1.30 0.98 36.53
C PRO A 184 -0.01 1.44 37.20
N LYS A 185 0.25 0.90 38.40
CA LYS A 185 1.45 1.22 39.18
C LYS A 185 2.71 0.80 38.42
N LYS A 186 2.70 -0.37 37.79
CA LYS A 186 3.82 -0.86 37.00
C LYS A 186 4.12 0.04 35.80
N MET A 187 3.11 0.42 35.02
CA MET A 187 3.27 1.32 33.87
C MET A 187 3.74 2.71 34.30
N LYS A 188 3.23 3.24 35.41
CA LYS A 188 3.73 4.49 35.99
C LYS A 188 5.19 4.41 36.44
N THR A 189 5.65 3.27 36.95
CA THR A 189 7.08 3.10 37.27
C THR A 189 7.93 2.92 36.02
N MET A 190 7.43 2.22 35.01
CA MET A 190 8.15 1.95 33.76
C MET A 190 8.27 3.20 32.86
N GLN A 191 7.27 4.08 32.87
CA GLN A 191 7.18 5.24 31.96
C GLN A 191 7.38 4.85 30.48
N PRO A 192 6.60 3.88 29.96
CA PRO A 192 6.84 3.29 28.65
C PRO A 192 6.78 4.30 27.50
N HIS A 193 5.90 5.32 27.57
CA HIS A 193 5.86 6.40 26.59
C HIS A 193 7.18 7.18 26.53
N THR A 194 7.72 7.59 27.68
CA THR A 194 8.99 8.32 27.75
C THR A 194 10.16 7.44 27.29
N GLN A 195 10.18 6.16 27.69
CA GLN A 195 11.22 5.23 27.28
C GLN A 195 11.22 5.03 25.75
N LEU A 196 10.04 4.79 25.18
CA LEU A 196 9.87 4.61 23.74
C LEU A 196 10.23 5.89 22.96
N GLN A 197 9.73 7.06 23.38
CA GLN A 197 10.00 8.32 22.69
C GLN A 197 11.51 8.62 22.66
N ASN A 198 12.20 8.42 23.78
CA ASN A 198 13.65 8.59 23.85
C ASN A 198 14.40 7.67 22.89
N TYR A 199 13.91 6.44 22.69
CA TYR A 199 14.46 5.52 21.69
C TYR A 199 14.19 6.04 20.28
N LEU A 200 12.93 6.34 19.95
CA LEU A 200 12.51 6.78 18.61
C LEU A 200 13.26 8.05 18.18
N ASP A 201 13.42 9.03 19.04
CA ASP A 201 14.16 10.26 18.74
C ASP A 201 15.62 10.00 18.37
N LYS A 202 16.31 9.15 19.15
CA LYS A 202 17.70 8.78 18.88
C LYS A 202 17.83 7.92 17.63
N ALA A 203 16.95 6.95 17.47
CA ALA A 203 16.97 5.99 16.38
C ALA A 203 16.66 6.69 15.05
N TYR A 204 15.70 7.62 15.03
CA TYR A 204 15.37 8.41 13.85
C TYR A 204 16.54 9.31 13.42
N LYS A 205 17.18 10.00 14.39
CA LYS A 205 18.39 10.78 14.11
C LYS A 205 19.51 9.92 13.52
N LYS A 206 19.73 8.72 14.07
CA LYS A 206 20.74 7.78 13.58
C LYS A 206 20.40 7.25 12.18
N GLN A 207 19.13 6.94 11.91
CA GLN A 207 18.66 6.53 10.58
C GLN A 207 18.94 7.62 9.53
N GLN A 208 18.67 8.90 9.85
CA GLN A 208 18.96 10.03 8.97
C GLN A 208 20.46 10.21 8.69
N GLU A 209 21.32 9.85 9.65
CA GLU A 209 22.77 9.91 9.49
C GLU A 209 23.32 8.74 8.64
N ILE A 210 22.81 7.53 8.87
CA ILE A 210 23.30 6.30 8.22
C ILE A 210 22.81 6.20 6.78
N TYR A 211 21.54 6.51 6.52
CA TYR A 211 20.93 6.18 5.24
C TYR A 211 21.63 6.81 4.03
N PRO A 212 22.01 8.11 4.05
CA PRO A 212 22.75 8.70 2.94
C PRO A 212 24.12 8.05 2.71
N LYS A 213 24.82 7.64 3.79
CA LYS A 213 26.12 6.95 3.72
C LYS A 213 25.94 5.56 3.13
N TRP A 214 24.94 4.82 3.60
CA TRP A 214 24.59 3.49 3.12
C TRP A 214 24.29 3.49 1.61
N LEU A 215 23.58 4.51 1.11
CA LEU A 215 23.36 4.71 -0.33
C LEU A 215 24.66 5.05 -1.08
N ALA A 216 25.46 5.99 -0.56
CA ALA A 216 26.69 6.43 -1.22
C ALA A 216 27.76 5.31 -1.32
N GLU A 217 27.75 4.37 -0.37
CA GLU A 217 28.67 3.23 -0.31
C GLU A 217 28.24 2.06 -1.21
N GLY A 218 27.06 2.11 -1.84
CA GLY A 218 26.54 1.03 -2.68
C GLY A 218 26.11 -0.22 -1.89
N ASN A 219 25.93 -0.09 -0.57
CA ASN A 219 25.47 -1.18 0.30
C ASN A 219 23.99 -1.54 0.06
N ASN A 220 23.34 -0.85 -0.88
CA ASN A 220 21.96 -1.05 -1.32
C ASN A 220 21.83 -1.95 -2.56
N GLY A 221 22.90 -2.55 -3.06
CA GLY A 221 22.86 -3.36 -4.29
C GLY A 221 21.81 -4.48 -4.27
N SER A 222 21.64 -5.17 -3.14
CA SER A 222 20.60 -6.21 -2.98
C SER A 222 19.18 -5.63 -2.99
N LEU A 223 19.00 -4.39 -2.51
CA LEU A 223 17.72 -3.68 -2.54
C LEU A 223 17.37 -3.28 -3.97
N GLU A 224 18.33 -2.75 -4.70
CA GLU A 224 18.17 -2.38 -6.10
C GLU A 224 17.84 -3.60 -6.96
N GLU A 225 18.58 -4.70 -6.78
CA GLU A 225 18.33 -5.96 -7.50
C GLU A 225 16.95 -6.52 -7.21
N ASN A 226 16.56 -6.58 -5.92
CA ASN A 226 15.23 -7.06 -5.54
C ASN A 226 14.11 -6.16 -6.11
N THR A 227 14.31 -4.84 -6.08
CA THR A 227 13.36 -3.87 -6.64
C THR A 227 13.21 -4.04 -8.15
N GLU A 228 14.31 -4.22 -8.88
CA GLU A 228 14.28 -4.44 -10.32
C GLU A 228 13.68 -5.80 -10.68
N ASN A 229 13.93 -6.85 -9.89
CA ASN A 229 13.32 -8.17 -10.08
C ASN A 229 11.80 -8.11 -9.88
N ILE A 230 11.32 -7.45 -8.82
CA ILE A 230 9.88 -7.20 -8.61
C ILE A 230 9.29 -6.38 -9.76
N ARG A 231 10.01 -5.35 -10.24
CA ARG A 231 9.53 -4.51 -11.37
C ARG A 231 9.38 -5.32 -12.65
N LYS A 232 10.42 -6.08 -13.03
CA LYS A 232 10.42 -6.95 -14.23
C LYS A 232 9.26 -7.94 -14.17
N LEU A 233 9.09 -8.57 -13.02
CA LEU A 233 7.98 -9.48 -12.76
C LEU A 233 6.61 -8.82 -13.01
N ILE A 234 6.35 -7.66 -12.41
CA ILE A 234 5.06 -6.98 -12.55
C ILE A 234 4.77 -6.69 -14.03
N ILE A 235 5.78 -6.21 -14.76
CA ILE A 235 5.70 -5.95 -16.20
C ILE A 235 5.37 -7.24 -16.97
N ASP A 236 6.07 -8.33 -16.68
CA ASP A 236 5.88 -9.61 -17.35
C ASP A 236 4.48 -10.19 -17.09
N VAL A 237 3.97 -10.09 -15.85
CA VAL A 237 2.62 -10.54 -15.49
C VAL A 237 1.55 -9.71 -16.21
N ILE A 238 1.69 -8.38 -16.23
CA ILE A 238 0.76 -7.49 -16.95
C ILE A 238 0.75 -7.81 -18.45
N ASN A 239 1.94 -7.99 -19.04
CA ASN A 239 2.08 -8.32 -20.46
C ASN A 239 1.50 -9.69 -20.79
N LYS A 240 1.69 -10.68 -19.92
CA LYS A 240 1.10 -12.01 -20.07
C LYS A 240 -0.42 -11.94 -19.99
N GLN A 241 -0.98 -11.32 -18.95
CA GLN A 241 -2.44 -11.18 -18.80
C GLN A 241 -3.06 -10.44 -19.99
N ARG A 242 -2.41 -9.37 -20.47
CA ARG A 242 -2.84 -8.65 -21.68
C ARG A 242 -2.83 -9.56 -22.90
N THR A 243 -1.76 -10.30 -23.11
CA THR A 243 -1.60 -11.22 -24.24
C THR A 243 -2.66 -12.33 -24.20
N ASP A 244 -2.86 -12.95 -23.03
CA ASP A 244 -3.86 -14.00 -22.82
C ASP A 244 -5.28 -13.47 -23.08
N TRP A 245 -5.59 -12.26 -22.62
CA TRP A 245 -6.86 -11.59 -22.91
C TRP A 245 -7.03 -11.35 -24.42
N MET A 246 -6.05 -10.75 -25.10
CA MET A 246 -6.13 -10.47 -26.54
C MET A 246 -6.22 -11.75 -27.38
N ASN A 247 -5.68 -12.87 -26.89
CA ASN A 247 -5.76 -14.16 -27.55
C ASN A 247 -7.02 -14.96 -27.19
N SER A 248 -7.80 -14.50 -26.20
CA SER A 248 -9.03 -15.18 -25.76
C SER A 248 -10.13 -15.15 -26.84
N GLU A 249 -10.97 -16.19 -26.84
CA GLU A 249 -12.13 -16.25 -27.72
C GLU A 249 -13.12 -15.12 -27.46
N GLU A 250 -13.22 -14.67 -26.21
CA GLU A 250 -14.08 -13.55 -25.83
C GLU A 250 -13.62 -12.24 -26.47
N TYR A 251 -12.33 -11.95 -26.39
CA TYR A 251 -11.78 -10.75 -27.03
C TYR A 251 -11.95 -10.80 -28.56
N LYS A 252 -11.69 -11.95 -29.19
CA LYS A 252 -11.92 -12.13 -30.64
C LYS A 252 -13.39 -11.89 -31.00
N ARG A 253 -14.33 -12.40 -30.21
CA ARG A 253 -15.78 -12.19 -30.38
C ARG A 253 -16.16 -10.72 -30.27
N ILE A 254 -15.64 -10.01 -29.26
CA ILE A 254 -15.89 -8.56 -29.09
C ILE A 254 -15.31 -7.78 -30.27
N LYS A 255 -14.08 -8.09 -30.67
CA LYS A 255 -13.41 -7.43 -31.80
C LYS A 255 -14.20 -7.62 -33.09
N GLU A 256 -14.70 -8.83 -33.35
CA GLU A 256 -15.50 -9.14 -34.52
C GLU A 256 -16.87 -8.45 -34.49
N ARG A 257 -17.54 -8.44 -33.33
CA ARG A 257 -18.79 -7.68 -33.14
C ARG A 257 -18.58 -6.19 -33.42
N ASN A 258 -17.49 -5.61 -32.93
CA ASN A 258 -17.15 -4.21 -33.17
C ASN A 258 -16.86 -3.96 -34.66
N ARG A 259 -16.18 -4.89 -35.34
CA ARG A 259 -15.95 -4.84 -36.79
C ARG A 259 -17.27 -4.83 -37.55
N HIS A 260 -18.20 -5.73 -37.22
CA HIS A 260 -19.53 -5.76 -37.82
C HIS A 260 -20.34 -4.50 -37.50
N ALA A 261 -20.27 -3.97 -36.28
CA ALA A 261 -20.96 -2.75 -35.90
C ALA A 261 -20.44 -1.54 -36.69
N GLU A 262 -19.11 -1.44 -36.87
CA GLU A 262 -18.50 -0.37 -37.66
C GLU A 262 -18.83 -0.53 -39.16
N GLN A 263 -18.78 -1.75 -39.68
CA GLN A 263 -19.20 -2.05 -41.05
C GLN A 263 -20.67 -1.67 -41.26
N ASN A 264 -21.58 -2.16 -40.41
CA ASN A 264 -23.01 -1.81 -40.46
C ASN A 264 -23.23 -0.30 -40.35
N ARG A 265 -22.43 0.40 -39.54
CA ARG A 265 -22.49 1.87 -39.42
C ARG A 265 -22.05 2.53 -40.73
N SER A 266 -20.95 2.09 -41.33
CA SER A 266 -20.50 2.61 -42.63
C SER A 266 -21.50 2.32 -43.74
N GLU A 267 -22.10 1.13 -43.77
CA GLU A 267 -23.12 0.72 -44.77
C GLU A 267 -24.49 1.38 -44.54
N SER A 268 -24.71 2.05 -43.41
CA SER A 268 -25.98 2.74 -43.11
C SER A 268 -25.84 4.25 -42.96
N THR A 269 -24.64 4.79 -43.21
CA THR A 269 -24.40 6.23 -43.11
C THR A 269 -23.75 6.77 -44.38
N VAL A 270 -24.04 8.03 -44.69
CA VAL A 270 -23.38 8.81 -45.74
C VAL A 270 -22.65 9.96 -45.08
N THR A 271 -21.44 10.27 -45.54
CA THR A 271 -20.67 11.42 -45.03
C THR A 271 -20.82 12.59 -45.98
N ILE A 272 -21.27 13.73 -45.47
CA ILE A 272 -21.44 14.96 -46.24
C ILE A 272 -20.32 15.92 -45.87
N ASN A 273 -19.58 16.36 -46.88
CA ASN A 273 -18.52 17.36 -46.81
C ASN A 273 -19.03 18.69 -47.39
N ASN A 274 -18.83 19.78 -46.66
CA ASN A 274 -19.28 21.10 -47.08
C ASN A 274 -18.10 21.98 -47.52
N SER A 275 -17.93 22.13 -48.83
CA SER A 275 -16.90 22.96 -49.48
C SER A 275 -17.45 24.28 -50.03
N SER A 276 -18.75 24.54 -49.89
CA SER A 276 -19.47 25.68 -50.50
C SER A 276 -19.07 27.09 -50.04
N GLY A 277 -18.16 27.22 -49.08
CA GLY A 277 -17.79 28.50 -48.49
C GLY A 277 -18.83 29.06 -47.49
N LYS A 278 -19.97 28.39 -47.28
CA LYS A 278 -21.04 28.80 -46.33
C LYS A 278 -21.44 27.66 -45.42
N ASP A 279 -22.13 27.96 -44.32
CA ASP A 279 -22.76 26.91 -43.51
C ASP A 279 -23.89 26.22 -44.29
N VAL A 280 -24.00 24.91 -44.12
CA VAL A 280 -25.06 24.10 -44.73
C VAL A 280 -25.89 23.44 -43.63
N TYR A 281 -27.21 23.44 -43.81
CA TYR A 281 -28.16 22.81 -42.89
C TYR A 281 -28.76 21.57 -43.55
N ILE A 282 -28.51 20.40 -42.97
CA ILE A 282 -29.00 19.11 -43.44
C ILE A 282 -30.32 18.77 -42.76
N TYR A 283 -31.34 18.50 -43.56
CA TYR A 283 -32.66 18.07 -43.12
C TYR A 283 -32.87 16.61 -43.51
N VAL A 284 -33.27 15.80 -42.54
CA VAL A 284 -33.76 14.44 -42.80
C VAL A 284 -35.23 14.54 -43.19
N GLU A 285 -35.66 13.75 -44.16
CA GLU A 285 -37.07 13.64 -44.56
C GLU A 285 -38.02 13.52 -43.36
N GLY A 286 -39.07 14.34 -43.33
CA GLY A 286 -40.03 14.39 -42.23
C GLY A 286 -39.54 15.05 -40.94
N SER A 287 -38.26 15.43 -40.83
CA SER A 287 -37.72 16.18 -39.69
C SER A 287 -37.94 17.68 -39.86
N LYS A 288 -38.34 18.34 -38.77
CA LYS A 288 -38.37 19.82 -38.67
C LYS A 288 -37.04 20.41 -38.17
N ASN A 289 -36.16 19.56 -37.65
CA ASN A 289 -34.86 19.97 -37.13
C ASN A 289 -33.78 19.68 -38.16
N SER A 290 -32.88 20.65 -38.35
CA SER A 290 -31.68 20.49 -39.17
C SER A 290 -30.44 20.24 -38.33
N SER A 291 -29.42 19.68 -38.98
CA SER A 291 -28.07 19.62 -38.45
C SER A 291 -27.18 20.55 -39.28
N ARG A 292 -26.47 21.45 -38.60
CA ARG A 292 -25.53 22.37 -39.26
C ARG A 292 -24.19 21.69 -39.52
N ILE A 293 -23.70 21.81 -40.74
CA ILE A 293 -22.31 21.55 -41.13
C ILE A 293 -21.67 22.91 -41.42
N SER A 294 -20.68 23.31 -40.64
CA SER A 294 -19.98 24.57 -40.86
C SER A 294 -19.23 24.59 -42.19
N THR A 295 -18.85 25.77 -42.69
CA THR A 295 -17.95 25.89 -43.85
C THR A 295 -16.70 25.01 -43.67
N ASN A 296 -16.33 24.23 -44.70
CA ASN A 296 -15.24 23.24 -44.70
C ASN A 296 -15.41 22.10 -43.66
N GLY A 297 -16.61 21.96 -43.10
CA GLY A 297 -16.95 20.92 -42.13
C GLY A 297 -17.38 19.61 -42.78
N ARG A 298 -17.48 18.57 -41.96
CA ARG A 298 -18.04 17.26 -42.35
C ARG A 298 -18.97 16.72 -41.28
N ALA A 299 -19.98 15.96 -41.68
CA ALA A 299 -20.84 15.22 -40.77
C ALA A 299 -21.37 13.93 -41.42
N SER A 300 -21.68 12.92 -40.62
CA SER A 300 -22.24 11.65 -41.09
C SER A 300 -23.70 11.53 -40.70
N PHE A 301 -24.54 11.14 -41.65
CA PHE A 301 -25.99 11.00 -41.48
C PHE A 301 -26.45 9.60 -41.87
N SER A 302 -27.57 9.15 -41.33
CA SER A 302 -28.22 7.93 -41.81
C SER A 302 -28.62 8.10 -43.28
N CYS A 303 -28.21 7.18 -44.14
CA CYS A 303 -28.63 7.17 -45.55
C CYS A 303 -30.01 6.52 -45.75
N LYS A 304 -30.67 6.02 -44.70
CA LYS A 304 -31.96 5.29 -44.79
C LYS A 304 -33.18 6.18 -45.11
N SER A 305 -32.99 7.49 -45.16
CA SER A 305 -34.04 8.48 -45.41
C SER A 305 -33.50 9.52 -46.39
N ASN A 306 -34.38 10.21 -47.10
CA ASN A 306 -33.94 11.29 -47.98
C ASN A 306 -33.27 12.40 -47.14
N LEU A 307 -32.12 12.88 -47.61
CA LEU A 307 -31.37 13.98 -47.00
C LEU A 307 -31.40 15.19 -47.93
N TYR A 308 -31.74 16.34 -47.38
CA TYR A 308 -31.86 17.60 -48.09
C TYR A 308 -30.92 18.64 -47.47
N TYR A 309 -30.46 19.62 -48.26
CA TYR A 309 -29.76 20.78 -47.73
C TYR A 309 -30.38 22.11 -48.07
N SER A 310 -30.14 23.07 -47.18
CA SER A 310 -30.35 24.49 -47.41
C SER A 310 -29.18 25.30 -46.85
N TYR A 311 -28.96 26.47 -47.43
CA TYR A 311 -28.09 27.51 -46.84
C TYR A 311 -28.83 28.35 -45.78
N ASP A 312 -30.15 28.21 -45.67
CA ASP A 312 -30.98 28.88 -44.67
C ASP A 312 -31.23 27.99 -43.45
N ALA A 313 -30.91 28.54 -42.28
CA ALA A 313 -31.13 27.91 -40.98
C ALA A 313 -32.62 27.73 -40.65
N ASN A 314 -33.51 28.54 -41.23
CA ASN A 314 -34.95 28.53 -40.99
C ASN A 314 -35.74 27.77 -42.09
N GLY A 315 -35.03 27.02 -42.94
CA GLY A 315 -35.64 26.24 -44.01
C GLY A 315 -36.38 24.99 -43.52
N SER A 316 -36.87 24.19 -44.47
CA SER A 316 -37.45 22.87 -44.22
C SER A 316 -37.07 21.91 -45.35
N ALA A 317 -37.23 20.59 -45.15
CA ALA A 317 -36.99 19.60 -46.20
C ALA A 317 -37.79 19.88 -47.49
N ASN A 318 -38.99 20.46 -47.38
CA ASN A 318 -39.87 20.77 -48.52
C ASN A 318 -39.38 21.95 -49.38
N SER A 319 -38.49 22.79 -48.85
CA SER A 319 -37.90 23.94 -49.54
C SER A 319 -36.39 23.78 -49.76
N ALA A 320 -35.85 22.61 -49.44
CA ALA A 320 -34.43 22.28 -49.48
C ALA A 320 -34.13 21.40 -50.70
N THR A 321 -32.86 21.38 -51.12
CA THR A 321 -32.42 20.59 -52.28
C THR A 321 -32.08 19.18 -51.86
N LEU A 322 -32.58 18.17 -52.58
CA LEU A 322 -32.26 16.76 -52.31
C LEU A 322 -30.76 16.51 -52.60
N ILE A 323 -30.06 15.91 -51.64
CA ILE A 323 -28.64 15.53 -51.77
C ILE A 323 -28.52 14.03 -51.91
N VAL A 324 -29.20 13.30 -51.04
CA VAL A 324 -29.11 11.84 -50.94
C VAL A 324 -30.51 11.28 -50.90
N SER A 325 -30.82 10.38 -51.82
CA SER A 325 -32.07 9.62 -51.74
C SER A 325 -31.94 8.48 -50.73
N ALA A 326 -33.06 8.06 -50.14
CA ALA A 326 -33.10 6.97 -49.18
C ALA A 326 -32.48 5.68 -49.75
N ASN A 327 -31.59 5.07 -48.97
CA ASN A 327 -30.81 3.88 -49.30
C ASN A 327 -29.88 4.04 -50.51
N GLN A 328 -29.55 5.27 -50.91
CA GLN A 328 -28.54 5.56 -51.93
C GLN A 328 -27.27 6.13 -51.28
N ASN A 329 -26.13 5.91 -51.93
CA ASN A 329 -24.81 6.46 -51.55
C ASN A 329 -24.39 6.18 -50.09
N CYS A 330 -24.93 5.11 -49.48
CA CYS A 330 -24.50 4.65 -48.18
C CYS A 330 -23.03 4.19 -48.23
N GLY A 331 -22.24 4.56 -47.25
CA GLY A 331 -20.79 4.32 -47.22
C GLY A 331 -19.97 5.30 -48.05
N GLU A 332 -20.61 6.17 -48.84
CA GLU A 332 -19.93 7.14 -49.69
C GLU A 332 -19.73 8.50 -49.01
N GLN A 333 -18.88 9.31 -49.61
CA GLN A 333 -18.69 10.71 -49.25
C GLN A 333 -19.26 11.59 -50.35
N ILE A 334 -20.12 12.53 -49.97
CA ILE A 334 -20.76 13.47 -50.89
C ILE A 334 -20.29 14.88 -50.55
N GLN A 335 -20.02 15.66 -51.59
CA GLN A 335 -19.52 17.01 -51.49
C GLN A 335 -20.60 18.02 -51.89
N ILE A 336 -20.73 19.11 -51.13
CA ILE A 336 -21.59 20.25 -51.42
C ILE A 336 -20.70 21.45 -51.69
N ASP A 337 -20.70 21.91 -52.94
CA ASP A 337 -19.90 23.03 -53.45
C ASP A 337 -20.69 24.35 -53.60
#